data_AF-A0A960W6V5-F1
#
_entry.id   AF-A0A960W6V5-F1
#
_cell.length_a   1.000
_cell.length_b   1.000
_cell.length_c   1.000
_cell.angle_alpha   90.00
_cell.angle_beta   90.00
_cell.angle_gamma   90.00
#
_symmetry.space_group_name_H-M   'P 1'
#
loop_
_entity.id
_entity.type
_entity.pdbx_description
1 polymer ?
#
loop_
_entity_poly.entity_id
_entity_poly.type
_entity_poly.pdbx_seq_one_letter_code
_entity_poly.pdbx_strand_id
1 'polypeptide(L)' 'MSKLVKCPHCSSLTAEENLRCIYCGELLDISVGPLSFLSNTWGGLLIAAIALAIVVSFLVWLL' A
#
# COMPACT_ATOMS: atom_id res chain seq x y z
N MET A 1 18.71 -7.22 -15.07
CA MET A 1 18.77 -8.28 -14.02
C MET A 1 17.50 -8.19 -13.19
N SER A 2 16.60 -9.16 -13.30
CA SER A 2 15.47 -9.31 -12.39
C SER A 2 16.01 -9.78 -11.03
N LYS A 3 15.67 -9.05 -9.97
CA LYS A 3 16.08 -9.38 -8.60
C LYS A 3 15.16 -10.48 -8.08
N LEU A 4 15.73 -11.59 -7.61
CA LEU A 4 14.98 -12.69 -7.04
C LEU A 4 14.85 -12.50 -5.52
N VAL A 5 13.64 -12.68 -5.01
CA VAL A 5 13.32 -12.67 -3.58
C VAL A 5 12.84 -14.04 -3.14
N LYS A 6 13.13 -14.40 -1.89
CA LYS A 6 12.70 -15.66 -1.29
C LYS A 6 11.29 -15.50 -0.76
N CYS A 7 10.36 -16.36 -1.20
CA CYS A 7 8.99 -16.34 -0.70
C CYS A 7 8.95 -16.76 0.78
N PRO A 8 8.25 -16.01 1.66
CA PRO A 8 8.19 -16.33 3.09
C PRO A 8 7.37 -17.59 3.41
N HIS A 9 6.47 -18.02 2.52
CA HIS A 9 5.58 -19.18 2.76
C HIS A 9 6.20 -20.51 2.32
N CYS A 10 6.72 -20.57 1.10
CA CYS A 10 7.22 -21.81 0.50
C CYS A 10 8.73 -21.86 0.34
N SER A 11 9.44 -20.78 0.72
CA SER A 11 10.90 -20.64 0.64
C SER A 11 11.51 -20.71 -0.77
N SER A 12 10.68 -20.80 -1.82
CA SER A 12 11.12 -20.77 -3.21
C SER A 12 11.57 -19.37 -3.65
N LEU A 13 12.49 -19.31 -4.59
CA LEU A 13 12.94 -18.05 -5.20
C LEU A 13 11.97 -17.62 -6.30
N THR A 14 11.46 -16.41 -6.21
CA THR A 14 10.58 -15.81 -7.23
C THR A 14 11.05 -14.40 -7.58
N ALA A 15 10.68 -13.89 -8.75
CA ALA A 15 11.01 -12.52 -9.13
C ALA A 15 10.32 -11.51 -8.20
N GLU A 16 11.05 -10.47 -7.77
CA GLU A 16 10.54 -9.39 -6.90
C GLU A 16 9.41 -8.58 -7.54
N GLU A 17 9.32 -8.60 -8.87
CA GLU A 17 8.23 -7.96 -9.62
C GLU A 17 6.89 -8.71 -9.51
N ASN A 18 6.90 -9.96 -9.04
CA ASN A 18 5.69 -10.75 -8.89
C ASN A 18 5.02 -10.51 -7.52
N LEU A 19 3.77 -10.06 -7.59
CA LEU A 19 2.86 -9.92 -6.43
C LEU A 19 2.50 -11.26 -5.78
N ARG A 20 2.64 -12.37 -6.50
CA ARG A 20 2.31 -13.71 -6.03
C ARG A 20 3.44 -14.68 -6.32
N CYS A 21 3.60 -15.66 -5.46
CA CYS A 21 4.58 -16.69 -5.67
C CYS A 21 4.07 -17.63 -6.77
N ILE A 22 4.86 -17.86 -7.81
CA ILE A 22 4.49 -18.79 -8.89
C ILE A 22 4.35 -20.23 -8.37
N TYR A 23 5.01 -20.56 -7.26
CA TYR A 23 5.05 -21.92 -6.71
C TYR A 23 3.90 -22.21 -5.73
N CYS A 24 3.64 -21.32 -4.77
CA CYS A 24 2.58 -21.54 -3.79
C CYS A 24 1.30 -20.73 -4.03
N GLY A 25 1.33 -19.72 -4.91
CA GLY A 25 0.17 -18.86 -5.18
C GLY A 25 -0.11 -17.79 -4.11
N GLU A 26 0.59 -17.85 -2.97
CA GLU A 26 0.49 -16.87 -1.90
C GLU A 26 0.98 -15.49 -2.36
N LEU A 27 0.41 -14.44 -1.75
CA LEU A 27 0.89 -13.08 -1.99
C LEU A 27 2.31 -12.95 -1.43
N LEU A 28 3.22 -12.44 -2.25
CA LEU A 28 4.44 -11.89 -1.70
C LEU A 28 4.05 -10.55 -1.10
N ASP A 29 4.34 -10.37 0.19
CA ASP A 29 4.40 -9.07 0.87
C ASP A 29 5.52 -8.19 0.27
N ILE A 30 5.61 -8.12 -1.05
CA ILE A 30 6.23 -7.01 -1.74
C ILE A 30 5.31 -5.82 -1.51
N SER A 31 5.52 -5.18 -0.36
CA SER A 31 5.01 -3.87 0.00
C SER A 31 4.91 -3.01 -1.26
N VAL A 32 3.70 -2.77 -1.72
CA VAL A 32 3.39 -1.92 -2.87
C VAL A 32 3.73 -0.47 -2.51
N GLY A 33 5.02 -0.17 -2.49
CA GLY A 33 5.56 1.18 -2.31
C GLY A 33 5.06 1.94 -1.08
N PRO A 34 5.25 3.27 -1.05
CA PRO A 34 4.95 4.12 0.10
C PRO A 34 3.46 4.16 0.50
N LEU A 35 2.57 3.49 -0.25
CA LEU A 35 1.14 3.38 0.05
C LEU A 35 0.84 2.35 1.16
N SER A 36 1.78 1.49 1.52
CA SER A 36 1.62 0.59 2.69
C SER A 36 1.50 1.37 4.02
N PHE A 37 1.99 2.61 4.07
CA PHE A 37 1.76 3.52 5.20
C PHE A 37 0.31 4.00 5.35
N LEU A 38 -0.49 3.96 4.28
CA LEU A 38 -1.91 4.33 4.34
C LEU A 38 -2.80 3.18 4.82
N SER A 39 -2.29 1.95 4.81
CA SER A 39 -3.08 0.75 5.10
C SER A 39 -3.40 0.56 6.58
N ASN A 40 -2.50 0.94 7.50
CA ASN A 40 -2.72 0.59 8.90
C ASN A 40 -2.11 1.53 9.95
N THR A 41 -2.43 2.83 9.90
CA THR A 41 -2.21 3.70 11.06
C THR A 41 -3.23 4.81 11.07
N TRP A 42 -3.87 5.01 12.23
CA TRP A 42 -4.82 6.09 12.56
C TRP A 42 -4.46 7.49 12.01
N GLY A 43 -3.20 7.76 11.67
CA GLY A 43 -2.75 9.00 11.01
C GLY A 43 -3.33 9.24 9.61
N GLY A 44 -3.60 8.19 8.82
CA GLY A 44 -4.21 8.33 7.49
C GLY A 44 -5.63 8.91 7.54
N LEU A 45 -6.39 8.55 8.58
CA LEU A 45 -7.74 9.06 8.82
C LEU A 45 -7.73 10.56 9.15
N LEU A 46 -6.75 11.01 9.93
CA LEU A 46 -6.61 12.43 10.30
C LEU A 46 -6.31 13.30 9.08
N ILE A 47 -5.41 12.85 8.20
CA ILE A 47 -5.06 13.59 6.99
C ILE A 47 -6.27 13.69 6.05
N ALA A 48 -7.00 12.59 5.87
CA ALA A 48 -8.23 12.59 5.09
C ALA A 48 -9.31 13.52 5.67
N ALA A 49 -9.48 13.52 7.00
CA ALA A 49 -10.43 14.39 7.69
C ALA A 49 -10.08 15.88 7.56
N ILE A 50 -8.79 16.23 7.69
CA ILE A 50 -8.32 17.63 7.52
C ILE A 50 -8.55 18.10 6.09
N ALA A 51 -8.23 17.28 5.09
CA ALA A 51 -8.46 17.61 3.69
C ALA A 51 -9.94 17.88 3.39
N LEU A 52 -10.84 17.05 3.92
CA LEU A 52 -12.29 17.25 3.78
C LEU A 52 -12.75 18.54 4.48
N ALA A 53 -12.27 18.83 5.69
CA ALA A 53 -12.65 20.04 6.42
C ALA A 53 -12.26 21.33 5.68
N ILE A 54 -11.10 21.35 5.03
CA ILE A 54 -10.65 22.50 4.22
C ILE A 54 -11.58 22.71 3.03
N VAL A 55 -11.91 21.63 2.29
CA VAL A 55 -12.80 21.71 1.12
C VAL A 55 -14.19 22.19 1.51
N VAL A 56 -14.77 21.65 2.60
CA VAL A 56 -16.07 22.09 3.11
C VAL A 56 -16.05 23.55 3.54
N SER A 57 -15.00 23.99 4.25
CA SER A 57 -14.89 25.39 4.67
C SER A 57 -14.81 26.34 3.49
N PHE A 58 -14.08 25.94 2.43
CA PHE A 58 -13.99 26.72 1.21
C PHE A 58 -15.33 26.81 0.47
N LEU A 59 -16.06 25.69 0.39
CA LEU A 59 -17.40 25.65 -0.22
C LEU A 59 -18.41 26.51 0.53
N VAL A 60 -18.38 26.49 1.87
CA VAL A 60 -19.25 27.33 2.71
C VAL A 60 -18.95 28.81 2.50
N TRP A 61 -17.69 29.18 2.28
CA TRP A 61 -17.30 30.57 2.06
C TRP A 61 -17.69 31.10 0.67
N LEU A 62 -17.91 30.19 -0.30
CA LEU A 62 -18.30 30.49 -1.67
C LEU A 62 -19.83 30.58 -1.86
N LEU A 63 -20.60 30.05 -0.90
CA LEU A 63 -22.07 30.08 -0.86
C LEU A 63 -22.57 31.36 -0.18
#